data_AF-A0A150VJC3-F1
#
_entry.id   AF-A0A150VJC3-F1
#
_cell.length_a   1.000
_cell.length_b   1.000
_cell.length_c   1.000
_cell.angle_alpha   90.00
_cell.angle_beta   90.00
_cell.angle_gamma   90.00
#
_symmetry.space_group_name_H-M   'P 1'
#
loop_
_entity.id
_entity.type
_entity.pdbx_description
1 polymer ?
#
loop_
_entity_poly.entity_id
_entity_poly.type
_entity_poly.pdbx_seq_one_letter_code
_entity_poly.pdbx_strand_id
1 'polypeptide(L)'
;MLHSFFSQVLQRSPKTAVYGIWPVPGVVRGTSTTTKQPLLQECSDKPRRRCRPWTQQEDDLLVDLRLSGHHWNEAAAKLPGRSVGSCVERGRRALADRLGDSRRLYKVWSAEEDAIIARLRQEGYSWLRIADELPQSRNPAAVYVRWSKLQRPEKAPQLKVPFTKEEDARLCRLRENEDLSWLEITKQFPGRSCGSLKNRYTAIIPPAKRVWKRRAQSKLTESHMDQVAKLREAGLSWRAIAERLDVDISPAAIAYKYAHLRSKNPGSRKYRRFSEEEDNLIRQLRAAGMGWQLMSRYIPGRGANTLQYRFELIKRRPKN
;
A
#
# COMPACT_ATOMS: atom_id res chain seq x y z
N MET A 1 -9.91 -7.62 -63.24
CA MET A 1 -11.05 -6.82 -63.75
C MET A 1 -11.99 -6.61 -62.58
N LEU A 2 -12.22 -5.44 -61.97
CA LEU A 2 -12.00 -4.03 -62.29
C LEU A 2 -11.99 -3.24 -60.95
N HIS A 3 -10.99 -2.37 -60.77
CA HIS A 3 -11.10 -0.95 -60.35
C HIS A 3 -12.30 -0.54 -59.46
N SER A 4 -12.04 -0.07 -58.23
CA SER A 4 -11.81 1.34 -57.88
C SER A 4 -13.03 2.24 -58.11
N PHE A 5 -13.68 2.67 -57.03
CA PHE A 5 -14.62 3.80 -57.04
C PHE A 5 -14.23 4.82 -55.96
N PHE A 6 -13.91 6.01 -56.46
CA PHE A 6 -13.69 7.32 -55.85
C PHE A 6 -14.60 7.62 -54.64
N SER A 7 -14.13 8.22 -53.53
CA SER A 7 -13.60 9.59 -53.31
C SER A 7 -14.66 10.69 -53.16
N GLN A 8 -14.52 11.42 -52.03
CA GLN A 8 -14.96 12.79 -51.71
C GLN A 8 -16.45 13.14 -51.55
N VAL A 9 -16.80 13.67 -50.36
CA VAL A 9 -17.39 15.03 -50.23
C VAL A 9 -16.98 15.65 -48.87
N LEU A 10 -16.09 16.64 -48.91
CA LEU A 10 -16.02 17.75 -47.95
C LEU A 10 -16.45 18.99 -48.73
N GLN A 11 -17.37 19.81 -48.20
CA GLN A 11 -17.25 21.28 -48.16
C GLN A 11 -18.49 21.97 -47.55
N ARG A 12 -18.19 22.82 -46.55
CA ARG A 12 -18.68 24.21 -46.31
C ARG A 12 -20.09 24.48 -45.72
N SER A 13 -20.06 25.07 -44.52
CA SER A 13 -20.97 26.08 -43.92
C SER A 13 -21.01 27.40 -44.76
N PRO A 14 -21.63 28.55 -44.39
CA PRO A 14 -22.27 29.00 -43.12
C PRO A 14 -23.52 29.93 -43.29
N LYS A 15 -24.05 30.51 -42.17
CA LYS A 15 -24.70 31.86 -42.00
C LYS A 15 -25.46 31.90 -40.64
N THR A 16 -25.06 32.65 -39.60
CA THR A 16 -25.21 34.09 -39.26
C THR A 16 -26.63 34.57 -38.89
N ALA A 17 -26.80 35.06 -37.66
CA ALA A 17 -27.60 36.23 -37.23
C ALA A 17 -27.40 36.44 -35.70
N VAL A 18 -27.51 37.61 -35.04
CA VAL A 18 -27.07 39.02 -35.22
C VAL A 18 -27.69 39.80 -34.04
N TYR A 19 -26.84 40.44 -33.22
CA TYR A 19 -26.94 41.76 -32.55
C TYR A 19 -28.04 42.21 -31.53
N GLY A 20 -27.54 42.99 -30.55
CA GLY A 20 -28.20 44.07 -29.76
C GLY A 20 -27.61 44.18 -28.33
N ILE A 21 -26.55 44.94 -28.01
CA ILE A 21 -26.25 46.41 -27.96
C ILE A 21 -26.87 47.20 -26.76
N TRP A 22 -26.02 47.47 -25.73
CA TRP A 22 -25.72 48.70 -24.92
C TRP A 22 -26.82 49.52 -24.19
N PRO A 23 -26.55 50.33 -23.11
CA PRO A 23 -25.29 51.04 -22.78
C PRO A 23 -24.83 51.14 -21.30
N VAL A 24 -23.63 51.70 -21.10
CA VAL A 24 -22.99 52.14 -19.84
C VAL A 24 -23.09 53.67 -19.72
N PRO A 25 -23.10 54.28 -18.52
CA PRO A 25 -21.89 54.94 -17.95
C PRO A 25 -21.86 54.83 -16.40
N GLY A 26 -20.77 54.96 -15.62
CA GLY A 26 -19.37 55.33 -15.77
C GLY A 26 -18.78 55.44 -14.34
N VAL A 27 -17.49 55.82 -14.23
CA VAL A 27 -16.71 56.17 -13.01
C VAL A 27 -15.73 55.09 -12.48
N VAL A 28 -14.56 55.04 -13.15
CA VAL A 28 -13.17 55.04 -12.64
C VAL A 28 -12.90 54.68 -11.16
N ARG A 29 -12.12 53.61 -10.88
CA ARG A 29 -10.64 53.55 -10.78
C ARG A 29 -10.14 52.28 -10.06
N GLY A 30 -9.03 51.71 -10.57
CA GLY A 30 -8.10 50.78 -9.88
C GLY A 30 -8.57 49.33 -9.82
N THR A 31 -7.90 48.34 -10.39
CA THR A 31 -6.48 47.99 -10.18
C THR A 31 -6.07 46.95 -11.24
N SER A 32 -4.77 46.94 -11.55
CA SER A 32 -4.10 46.16 -12.58
C SER A 32 -4.48 44.67 -12.59
N THR A 33 -5.14 44.21 -13.65
CA THR A 33 -5.26 42.79 -13.98
C THR A 33 -4.66 42.53 -15.35
N THR A 34 -3.46 41.97 -15.32
CA THR A 34 -2.67 41.53 -16.47
C THR A 34 -3.45 40.51 -17.31
N THR A 35 -3.73 40.90 -18.55
CA THR A 35 -4.21 40.06 -19.64
C THR A 35 -3.27 38.87 -19.87
N LYS A 36 -3.77 37.64 -19.65
CA LYS A 36 -3.10 36.42 -20.10
C LYS A 36 -3.22 36.31 -21.62
N GLN A 37 -2.20 36.77 -22.34
CA GLN A 37 -1.88 36.24 -23.67
C GLN A 37 -1.27 34.83 -23.51
N PRO A 38 -1.56 33.88 -24.41
CA PRO A 38 -1.01 32.53 -24.34
C PRO A 38 0.41 32.57 -24.92
N LEU A 39 1.39 32.85 -24.07
CA LEU A 39 2.78 32.54 -24.38
C LEU A 39 2.98 31.04 -24.20
N LEU A 40 3.33 30.37 -25.28
CA LEU A 40 3.93 29.04 -25.29
C LEU A 40 5.18 29.07 -24.40
N GLN A 41 4.98 28.81 -23.12
CA GLN A 41 6.06 28.64 -22.17
C GLN A 41 6.51 27.19 -22.29
N GLU A 42 7.57 27.00 -23.07
CA GLU A 42 8.36 25.76 -23.08
C GLU A 42 8.51 25.29 -21.63
N CYS A 43 7.98 24.11 -21.33
CA CYS A 43 8.22 23.47 -20.06
C CYS A 43 9.73 23.25 -19.95
N SER A 44 10.41 24.10 -19.16
CA SER A 44 11.77 23.85 -18.75
C SER A 44 11.76 22.60 -17.88
N ASP A 45 11.87 21.44 -18.51
CA ASP A 45 12.20 20.19 -17.87
C ASP A 45 13.51 20.40 -17.13
N LYS A 46 13.44 20.61 -15.81
CA LYS A 46 14.62 20.45 -14.97
C LYS A 46 15.15 19.05 -15.29
N PRO A 47 16.40 18.89 -15.74
CA PRO A 47 16.89 17.57 -16.11
C PRO A 47 16.76 16.69 -14.88
N ARG A 48 15.95 15.62 -15.00
CA ARG A 48 15.93 14.56 -14.01
C ARG A 48 17.38 14.13 -13.84
N ARG A 49 17.99 14.38 -12.66
CA ARG A 49 19.39 14.01 -12.40
C ARG A 49 19.52 12.54 -12.76
N ARG A 50 20.23 12.25 -13.86
CA ARG A 50 20.49 10.87 -14.27
C ARG A 50 21.35 10.26 -13.17
N CYS A 51 20.74 9.43 -12.33
CA CYS A 51 21.47 8.69 -11.30
C CYS A 51 22.56 7.88 -11.99
N ARG A 52 23.82 8.27 -11.79
CA ARG A 52 24.97 7.50 -12.23
C ARG A 52 24.82 6.07 -11.68
N PRO A 53 25.04 5.01 -12.48
CA PRO A 53 25.03 3.65 -11.97
C PRO A 53 26.02 3.51 -10.80
N TRP A 54 25.68 2.71 -9.79
CA TRP A 54 26.60 2.41 -8.70
C TRP A 54 27.75 1.56 -9.19
N THR A 55 28.99 1.90 -8.83
CA THR A 55 30.16 1.08 -9.12
C THR A 55 30.47 0.14 -7.96
N GLN A 56 31.13 -0.97 -8.26
CA GLN A 56 31.56 -1.91 -7.22
C GLN A 56 32.49 -1.24 -6.19
N GLN A 57 33.37 -0.33 -6.63
CA GLN A 57 34.22 0.46 -5.73
C GLN A 57 33.42 1.34 -4.76
N GLU A 58 32.34 1.96 -5.21
CA GLU A 58 31.46 2.73 -4.34
C GLU A 58 30.75 1.82 -3.33
N ASP A 59 30.38 0.60 -3.73
CA ASP A 59 29.76 -0.40 -2.84
C ASP A 59 30.74 -0.93 -1.80
N ASP A 60 31.96 -1.26 -2.20
CA ASP A 60 33.03 -1.73 -1.33
C ASP A 60 33.37 -0.65 -0.30
N LEU A 61 33.47 0.60 -0.72
CA LEU A 61 33.67 1.74 0.16
C LEU A 61 32.52 1.91 1.16
N LEU A 62 31.25 1.78 0.72
CA LEU A 62 30.10 1.83 1.61
C LEU A 62 30.13 0.70 2.65
N VAL A 63 30.52 -0.50 2.24
CA VAL A 63 30.62 -1.65 3.15
C VAL A 63 31.75 -1.43 4.16
N ASP A 64 32.95 -1.07 3.70
CA ASP A 64 34.13 -0.93 4.54
C ASP A 64 33.97 0.22 5.55
N LEU A 65 33.40 1.36 5.12
CA LEU A 65 33.07 2.47 6.02
C LEU A 65 32.04 2.05 7.06
N ARG A 66 31.07 1.22 6.68
CA ARG A 66 30.04 0.78 7.61
C ARG A 66 30.53 -0.28 8.59
N LEU A 67 31.46 -1.15 8.17
CA LEU A 67 32.13 -2.13 9.02
C LEU A 67 33.13 -1.49 9.99
N SER A 68 33.76 -0.38 9.60
CA SER A 68 34.64 0.43 10.47
C SER A 68 33.88 1.36 11.42
N GLY A 69 32.54 1.35 11.39
CA GLY A 69 31.69 2.07 12.35
C GLY A 69 31.15 3.43 11.87
N HIS A 70 31.56 3.93 10.69
CA HIS A 70 31.13 5.25 10.20
C HIS A 70 29.64 5.34 9.92
N HIS A 71 29.01 6.42 10.39
CA HIS A 71 27.60 6.72 10.12
C HIS A 71 27.36 7.04 8.62
N TRP A 72 26.11 6.86 8.15
CA TRP A 72 25.80 7.05 6.73
C TRP A 72 26.04 8.49 6.23
N ASN A 73 25.96 9.48 7.12
CA ASN A 73 26.28 10.86 6.80
C ASN A 73 27.77 11.02 6.47
N GLU A 74 28.64 10.41 7.28
CA GLU A 74 30.09 10.40 7.07
C GLU A 74 30.46 9.57 5.84
N ALA A 75 29.80 8.43 5.64
CA ALA A 75 30.02 7.59 4.47
C ALA A 75 29.60 8.29 3.17
N ALA A 76 28.49 9.04 3.20
CA ALA A 76 28.04 9.82 2.06
C ALA A 76 28.93 11.04 1.78
N ALA A 77 29.54 11.64 2.81
CA ALA A 77 30.51 12.73 2.62
C ALA A 77 31.75 12.28 1.82
N LYS A 78 32.12 10.99 1.91
CA LYS A 78 33.21 10.38 1.13
C LYS A 78 32.80 9.98 -0.30
N LEU A 79 31.54 10.19 -0.69
CA LEU A 79 30.99 9.86 -2.01
C LEU A 79 30.42 11.11 -2.71
N PRO A 80 31.26 11.90 -3.40
CA PRO A 80 30.82 13.12 -4.06
C PRO A 80 29.76 12.81 -5.13
N GLY A 81 28.67 13.57 -5.11
CA GLY A 81 27.57 13.42 -6.08
C GLY A 81 26.53 12.35 -5.72
N ARG A 82 26.67 11.64 -4.59
CA ARG A 82 25.65 10.74 -4.03
C ARG A 82 24.91 11.43 -2.89
N SER A 83 23.60 11.25 -2.80
CA SER A 83 22.83 11.71 -1.64
C SER A 83 22.92 10.70 -0.50
N VAL A 84 22.84 11.17 0.76
CA VAL A 84 22.83 10.32 1.95
C VAL A 84 21.79 9.20 1.83
N GLY A 85 20.56 9.53 1.42
CA GLY A 85 19.50 8.52 1.23
C GLY A 85 19.84 7.48 0.16
N SER A 86 20.54 7.87 -0.90
CA SER A 86 21.01 6.94 -1.94
C SER A 86 22.10 6.01 -1.41
N CYS A 87 23.03 6.52 -0.60
CA CYS A 87 24.09 5.74 0.05
C CYS A 87 23.52 4.74 1.05
N VAL A 88 22.52 5.12 1.82
CA VAL A 88 21.83 4.24 2.78
C VAL A 88 21.18 3.05 2.06
N GLU A 89 20.40 3.31 1.02
CA GLU A 89 19.69 2.26 0.29
C GLU A 89 20.66 1.32 -0.43
N ARG A 90 21.71 1.86 -1.06
CA ARG A 90 22.72 1.03 -1.74
C ARG A 90 23.57 0.24 -0.74
N GLY A 91 24.08 0.89 0.30
CA GLY A 91 24.96 0.27 1.28
C GLY A 91 24.28 -0.87 2.02
N ARG A 92 22.97 -0.77 2.33
CA ARG A 92 22.19 -1.88 2.90
C ARG A 92 22.14 -3.11 1.99
N ARG A 93 22.08 -2.91 0.66
CA ARG A 93 22.09 -4.00 -0.32
C ARG A 93 23.49 -4.58 -0.49
N ALA A 94 24.51 -3.73 -0.63
CA ALA A 94 25.91 -4.15 -0.71
C ALA A 94 26.35 -4.96 0.52
N LEU A 95 25.94 -4.54 1.72
CA LEU A 95 26.16 -5.30 2.96
C LEU A 95 25.38 -6.62 3.01
N ALA A 96 24.18 -6.66 2.41
CA ALA A 96 23.41 -7.89 2.30
C ALA A 96 24.13 -8.92 1.44
N ASP A 97 24.62 -8.46 0.29
CA ASP A 97 25.27 -9.29 -0.71
C ASP A 97 26.62 -9.80 -0.19
N ARG A 98 27.38 -8.97 0.53
CA ARG A 98 28.72 -9.32 1.05
C ARG A 98 28.71 -10.15 2.34
N LEU A 99 27.70 -10.00 3.20
CA LEU A 99 27.63 -10.68 4.52
C LEU A 99 26.51 -11.73 4.61
N GLY A 100 25.81 -12.01 3.51
CA GLY A 100 24.88 -13.14 3.37
C GLY A 100 23.50 -12.99 4.01
N ASP A 101 23.24 -11.97 4.83
CA ASP A 101 21.88 -11.62 5.30
C ASP A 101 21.85 -10.23 5.96
N SER A 102 21.66 -9.15 5.19
CA SER A 102 21.51 -7.80 5.79
C SER A 102 20.35 -7.74 6.79
N ARG A 103 19.34 -8.61 6.68
CA ARG A 103 18.21 -8.62 7.61
C ARG A 103 18.60 -9.04 9.03
N ARG A 104 19.74 -9.72 9.22
CA ARG A 104 20.25 -10.14 10.55
C ARG A 104 21.11 -9.08 11.23
N LEU A 105 21.96 -8.38 10.47
CA LEU A 105 22.84 -7.34 11.03
C LEU A 105 22.05 -6.12 11.54
N TYR A 106 20.84 -5.88 11.02
CA TYR A 106 20.05 -4.68 11.29
C TYR A 106 18.81 -4.89 12.20
N LYS A 107 18.70 -5.98 12.97
CA LYS A 107 17.52 -6.23 13.83
C LYS A 107 17.78 -6.49 15.31
N VAL A 108 18.99 -6.91 15.67
CA VAL A 108 19.33 -7.11 17.08
C VAL A 108 19.75 -5.76 17.65
N TRP A 109 19.18 -5.40 18.81
CA TRP A 109 19.60 -4.24 19.58
C TRP A 109 20.81 -4.65 20.42
N SER A 110 21.93 -3.93 20.32
CA SER A 110 23.10 -4.18 21.16
C SER A 110 22.93 -3.58 22.56
N ALA A 111 23.68 -4.09 23.53
CA ALA A 111 23.74 -3.51 24.87
C ALA A 111 24.27 -2.07 24.85
N GLU A 112 25.18 -1.77 23.91
CA GLU A 112 25.69 -0.42 23.67
C GLU A 112 24.58 0.52 23.16
N GLU A 113 23.77 0.09 22.18
CA GLU A 113 22.62 0.86 21.71
C GLU A 113 21.63 1.11 22.86
N ASP A 114 21.38 0.11 23.70
CA ASP A 114 20.49 0.26 24.86
C ASP A 114 21.03 1.27 25.88
N ALA A 115 22.34 1.26 26.13
CA ALA A 115 23.01 2.22 27.02
C ALA A 115 22.92 3.65 26.47
N ILE A 116 23.13 3.84 25.16
CA ILE A 116 23.01 5.14 24.49
C ILE A 116 21.57 5.65 24.57
N ILE A 117 20.57 4.79 24.27
CA ILE A 117 19.15 5.15 24.39
C ILE A 117 18.84 5.56 25.82
N ALA A 118 19.32 4.81 26.81
CA ALA A 118 19.02 5.08 28.21
C ALA A 118 19.63 6.41 28.69
N ARG A 119 20.91 6.63 28.40
CA ARG A 119 21.62 7.86 28.75
C ARG A 119 20.96 9.08 28.12
N LEU A 120 20.82 9.10 26.79
CA LEU A 120 20.29 10.27 26.08
C LEU A 120 18.83 10.53 26.42
N ARG A 121 18.05 9.49 26.76
CA ARG A 121 16.68 9.69 27.19
C ARG A 121 16.57 10.26 28.59
N GLN A 122 17.46 9.88 29.52
CA GLN A 122 17.55 10.48 30.84
C GLN A 122 17.96 11.97 30.76
N GLU A 123 18.81 12.32 29.80
CA GLU A 123 19.22 13.71 29.50
C GLU A 123 18.11 14.53 28.78
N GLY A 124 16.97 13.92 28.43
CA GLY A 124 15.81 14.63 27.87
C GLY A 124 15.80 14.82 26.35
N TYR A 125 16.70 14.17 25.61
CA TYR A 125 16.77 14.31 24.15
C TYR A 125 15.54 13.72 23.43
N SER A 126 15.28 14.29 22.24
CA SER A 126 14.21 13.83 21.34
C SER A 126 14.56 12.51 20.68
N TRP A 127 13.56 11.70 20.31
CA TRP A 127 13.76 10.41 19.64
C TRP A 127 14.53 10.53 18.33
N LEU A 128 14.39 11.67 17.64
CA LEU A 128 15.15 11.96 16.43
C LEU A 128 16.64 12.07 16.75
N ARG A 129 16.99 12.88 17.75
CA ARG A 129 18.38 13.04 18.16
C ARG A 129 18.98 11.73 18.64
N ILE A 130 18.25 10.97 19.47
CA ILE A 130 18.71 9.67 19.95
C ILE A 130 18.95 8.71 18.78
N ALA A 131 18.10 8.71 17.76
CA ALA A 131 18.25 7.84 16.60
C ALA A 131 19.48 8.16 15.74
N ASP A 132 19.87 9.43 15.67
CA ASP A 132 21.06 9.89 14.94
C ASP A 132 22.36 9.51 15.66
N GLU A 133 22.35 9.54 17.00
CA GLU A 133 23.51 9.19 17.86
C GLU A 133 23.75 7.68 17.96
N LEU A 134 22.82 6.84 17.48
CA LEU A 134 23.01 5.39 17.53
C LEU A 134 24.02 4.92 16.48
N PRO A 135 24.93 3.97 16.83
CA PRO A 135 25.95 3.46 15.92
C PRO A 135 25.38 3.00 14.58
N GLN A 136 24.18 2.41 14.63
CA GLN A 136 23.36 2.09 13.48
C GLN A 136 22.22 3.10 13.43
N SER A 137 22.27 4.10 12.54
CA SER A 137 21.19 5.09 12.41
C SER A 137 19.82 4.40 12.28
N ARG A 138 19.05 4.39 13.39
CA ARG A 138 17.77 3.68 13.51
C ARG A 138 16.62 4.62 13.12
N ASN A 139 15.44 4.06 12.93
CA ASN A 139 14.23 4.88 12.85
C ASN A 139 13.88 5.41 14.25
N PRO A 140 13.59 6.71 14.44
CA PRO A 140 13.12 7.26 15.72
C PRO A 140 11.95 6.49 16.35
N ALA A 141 11.03 5.97 15.53
CA ALA A 141 9.94 5.12 16.01
C ALA A 141 10.44 3.78 16.58
N ALA A 142 11.51 3.22 16.02
CA ALA A 142 12.12 1.99 16.54
C ALA A 142 12.81 2.25 17.90
N VAL A 143 13.46 3.39 18.06
CA VAL A 143 14.05 3.84 19.33
C VAL A 143 12.99 3.97 20.41
N TYR A 144 11.87 4.64 20.13
CA TYR A 144 10.75 4.74 21.06
C TYR A 144 10.21 3.37 21.51
N VAL A 145 10.03 2.45 20.56
CA VAL A 145 9.57 1.08 20.85
C VAL A 145 10.61 0.33 21.70
N ARG A 146 11.90 0.54 21.46
CA ARG A 146 12.98 -0.08 22.24
C ARG A 146 13.03 0.48 23.66
N TRP A 147 13.01 1.79 23.82
CA TRP A 147 12.92 2.45 25.13
C TRP A 147 11.74 1.92 25.95
N SER A 148 10.56 1.84 25.32
CA SER A 148 9.36 1.28 25.96
C SER A 148 9.52 -0.18 26.43
N LYS A 149 10.47 -0.92 25.87
CA LYS A 149 10.82 -2.27 26.32
C LYS A 149 11.88 -2.26 27.42
N LEU A 150 12.83 -1.34 27.38
CA LEU A 150 13.87 -1.15 28.42
C LEU A 150 13.26 -0.67 29.74
N GLN A 151 12.19 0.12 29.68
CA GLN A 151 11.46 0.60 30.85
C GLN A 151 10.58 -0.47 31.52
N ARG A 152 10.42 -1.63 30.89
CA ARG A 152 9.72 -2.73 31.55
C ARG A 152 10.73 -3.34 32.53
N PRO A 153 10.37 -3.52 33.81
CA PRO A 153 11.20 -4.31 34.72
C PRO A 153 11.52 -5.63 34.03
N GLU A 154 12.74 -6.15 34.23
CA GLU A 154 13.10 -7.49 33.77
C GLU A 154 11.91 -8.39 34.05
N LYS A 155 11.31 -8.90 32.97
CA LYS A 155 10.04 -9.61 33.07
C LYS A 155 10.25 -10.64 34.16
N ALA A 156 9.42 -10.61 35.21
CA ALA A 156 9.16 -11.82 35.99
C ALA A 156 9.03 -12.91 34.93
N PRO A 157 9.90 -13.94 34.98
CA PRO A 157 10.16 -14.79 33.84
C PRO A 157 8.81 -15.11 33.23
N GLN A 158 8.60 -14.77 31.97
CA GLN A 158 7.49 -15.36 31.23
C GLN A 158 7.88 -16.81 31.12
N LEU A 159 7.70 -17.52 32.22
CA LEU A 159 7.82 -18.93 32.33
C LEU A 159 6.94 -19.38 31.17
N LYS A 160 7.56 -20.06 30.21
CA LYS A 160 6.84 -20.75 29.16
C LYS A 160 6.08 -21.92 29.80
N VAL A 161 5.35 -21.65 30.88
CA VAL A 161 4.53 -22.62 31.59
C VAL A 161 3.54 -23.10 30.55
N PRO A 162 3.47 -24.40 30.28
CA PRO A 162 2.40 -24.95 29.48
C PRO A 162 1.05 -24.50 30.05
N PHE A 163 0.05 -24.33 29.20
CA PHE A 163 -1.30 -24.13 29.69
C PHE A 163 -1.83 -25.45 30.23
N THR A 164 -2.38 -25.45 31.45
CA THR A 164 -3.05 -26.63 31.99
C THR A 164 -4.46 -26.77 31.42
N LYS A 165 -5.05 -27.96 31.54
CA LYS A 165 -6.43 -28.20 31.07
C LYS A 165 -7.44 -27.38 31.88
N GLU A 166 -7.13 -27.12 33.15
CA GLU A 166 -7.93 -26.30 34.05
C GLU A 166 -7.86 -24.82 33.64
N GLU A 167 -6.67 -24.33 33.27
CA GLU A 167 -6.50 -22.99 32.70
C GLU A 167 -7.29 -22.84 31.39
N ASP A 168 -7.26 -23.85 30.52
CA ASP A 168 -8.01 -23.85 29.26
C ASP A 168 -9.53 -23.85 29.49
N ALA A 169 -10.01 -24.66 30.43
CA ALA A 169 -11.43 -24.71 30.80
C ALA A 169 -11.90 -23.36 31.36
N ARG A 170 -11.09 -22.74 32.23
CA ARG A 170 -11.35 -21.40 32.77
C ARG A 170 -11.36 -20.36 31.65
N LEU A 171 -10.38 -20.39 30.76
CA LEU A 171 -10.28 -19.45 29.64
C LEU A 171 -11.49 -19.53 28.70
N CYS A 172 -11.96 -20.74 28.39
CA CYS A 172 -13.18 -20.95 27.61
C CYS A 172 -14.43 -20.46 28.36
N ARG A 173 -14.58 -20.75 29.65
CA ARG A 173 -15.72 -20.30 30.46
C ARG A 173 -15.83 -18.77 30.49
N LEU A 174 -14.74 -18.09 30.83
CA LEU A 174 -14.73 -16.62 30.91
C LEU A 174 -15.04 -15.96 29.56
N ARG A 175 -14.72 -16.65 28.46
CA ARG A 175 -14.87 -16.11 27.11
C ARG A 175 -16.23 -16.43 26.48
N GLU A 176 -16.76 -17.63 26.69
CA GLU A 176 -18.00 -18.11 26.07
C GLU A 176 -19.23 -17.91 26.96
N ASN A 177 -19.07 -17.96 28.29
CA ASN A 177 -20.20 -17.88 29.23
C ASN A 177 -20.35 -16.48 29.84
N GLU A 178 -19.23 -15.81 30.10
CA GLU A 178 -19.21 -14.49 30.77
C GLU A 178 -18.91 -13.33 29.81
N ASP A 179 -18.59 -13.62 28.54
CA ASP A 179 -18.32 -12.63 27.48
C ASP A 179 -17.26 -11.57 27.82
N LEU A 180 -16.34 -11.87 28.74
CA LEU A 180 -15.37 -10.89 29.23
C LEU A 180 -14.40 -10.42 28.15
N SER A 181 -13.96 -9.17 28.29
CA SER A 181 -12.91 -8.62 27.44
C SER A 181 -11.57 -9.30 27.75
N TRP A 182 -10.70 -9.35 26.74
CA TRP A 182 -9.37 -9.95 26.94
C TRP A 182 -8.51 -9.27 28.00
N LEU A 183 -8.80 -8.00 28.31
CA LEU A 183 -8.11 -7.27 29.37
C LEU A 183 -8.63 -7.67 30.76
N GLU A 184 -9.93 -7.92 30.89
CA GLU A 184 -10.52 -8.44 32.13
C GLU A 184 -10.07 -9.87 32.39
N ILE A 185 -10.04 -10.71 31.34
CA ILE A 185 -9.53 -12.08 31.44
C ILE A 185 -8.07 -12.07 31.92
N THR A 186 -7.22 -11.14 31.47
CA THR A 186 -5.82 -11.09 31.97
C THR A 186 -5.68 -10.84 33.47
N LYS A 187 -6.66 -10.17 34.10
CA LYS A 187 -6.63 -9.97 35.55
C LYS A 187 -6.80 -11.28 36.32
N GLN A 188 -7.46 -12.28 35.70
CA GLN A 188 -7.70 -13.60 36.30
C GLN A 188 -6.59 -14.63 36.01
N PHE A 189 -5.61 -14.29 35.17
CA PHE A 189 -4.47 -15.14 34.83
C PHE A 189 -3.15 -14.37 35.11
N PRO A 190 -2.72 -14.27 36.38
CA PRO A 190 -1.47 -13.62 36.72
C PRO A 190 -0.30 -14.30 36.00
N GLY A 191 0.64 -13.51 35.49
CA GLY A 191 1.77 -14.02 34.71
C GLY A 191 1.47 -14.40 33.25
N ARG A 192 0.20 -14.37 32.81
CA ARG A 192 -0.17 -14.57 31.40
C ARG A 192 -0.51 -13.25 30.73
N SER A 193 0.03 -13.02 29.53
CA SER A 193 -0.30 -11.82 28.76
C SER A 193 -1.59 -11.99 27.97
N CYS A 194 -2.27 -10.86 27.66
CA CYS A 194 -3.47 -10.82 26.83
C CYS A 194 -3.27 -11.54 25.48
N GLY A 195 -2.11 -11.35 24.87
CA GLY A 195 -1.75 -12.03 23.62
C GLY A 195 -1.60 -13.54 23.80
N SER A 196 -0.99 -13.99 24.91
CA SER A 196 -0.85 -15.42 25.23
C SER A 196 -2.21 -16.09 25.39
N LEU A 197 -3.14 -15.45 26.11
CA LEU A 197 -4.50 -15.97 26.33
C LEU A 197 -5.30 -16.01 25.03
N LYS A 198 -5.23 -14.96 24.20
CA LYS A 198 -5.84 -14.94 22.86
C LYS A 198 -5.36 -16.09 22.00
N ASN A 199 -4.04 -16.26 21.90
CA ASN A 199 -3.43 -17.32 21.10
C ASN A 199 -3.84 -18.70 21.61
N ARG A 200 -3.81 -18.91 22.94
CA ARG A 200 -4.23 -20.18 23.53
C ARG A 200 -5.70 -20.48 23.26
N TYR A 201 -6.58 -19.52 23.50
CA TYR A 201 -8.01 -19.66 23.19
C TYR A 201 -8.21 -20.05 21.73
N THR A 202 -7.58 -19.36 20.77
CA THR A 202 -7.69 -19.74 19.34
C THR A 202 -7.20 -21.15 19.02
N ALA A 203 -6.28 -21.70 19.81
CA ALA A 203 -5.83 -23.08 19.69
C ALA A 203 -6.84 -24.08 20.29
N ILE A 204 -7.52 -23.73 21.39
CA ILE A 204 -8.54 -24.56 22.04
C ILE A 204 -9.82 -24.65 21.20
N ILE A 205 -10.30 -23.51 20.67
CA ILE A 205 -11.56 -23.52 19.91
C ILE A 205 -11.41 -24.29 18.58
N PRO A 206 -12.38 -25.18 18.25
CA PRO A 206 -12.41 -25.87 16.97
C PRO A 206 -12.37 -24.89 15.79
N PRO A 207 -11.70 -25.23 14.66
CA PRO A 207 -11.68 -24.38 13.47
C PRO A 207 -13.06 -23.90 13.01
N ALA A 208 -14.08 -24.75 13.12
CA ALA A 208 -15.48 -24.41 12.80
C ALA A 208 -16.02 -23.26 13.68
N LYS A 209 -15.64 -23.21 14.97
CA LYS A 209 -16.00 -22.13 15.90
C LYS A 209 -15.13 -20.88 15.72
N ARG A 210 -13.89 -20.99 15.20
CA ARG A 210 -13.03 -19.82 14.88
C ARG A 210 -13.61 -18.92 13.78
N VAL A 211 -14.55 -19.43 12.97
CA VAL A 211 -15.22 -18.69 11.89
C VAL A 211 -16.31 -17.74 12.44
N TRP A 212 -16.61 -17.80 13.74
CA TRP A 212 -17.63 -16.96 14.36
C TRP A 212 -17.19 -15.51 14.56
N LYS A 213 -18.16 -14.61 14.35
CA LYS A 213 -18.13 -13.12 14.28
C LYS A 213 -17.87 -12.45 12.92
N ARG A 214 -17.34 -13.10 11.87
CA ARG A 214 -17.16 -12.42 10.56
C ARG A 214 -18.30 -12.62 9.56
N ARG A 215 -19.12 -13.67 9.72
CA ARG A 215 -20.24 -14.01 8.81
C ARG A 215 -21.65 -13.80 9.42
N ALA A 216 -21.78 -13.78 10.74
CA ALA A 216 -23.09 -13.82 11.42
C ALA A 216 -23.73 -12.45 11.74
N GLN A 217 -23.07 -11.33 11.40
CA GLN A 217 -23.71 -10.00 11.42
C GLN A 217 -23.25 -9.20 10.22
N SER A 218 -23.65 -9.64 9.02
CA SER A 218 -23.75 -8.68 7.94
C SER A 218 -25.01 -7.84 8.21
N LYS A 219 -24.90 -6.76 9.01
CA LYS A 219 -25.99 -5.77 9.19
C LYS A 219 -26.53 -5.23 7.84
N LEU A 220 -25.77 -5.38 6.75
CA LEU A 220 -26.22 -5.17 5.37
C LEU A 220 -26.85 -6.45 4.79
N THR A 221 -28.17 -6.47 4.63
CA THR A 221 -28.89 -7.49 3.86
C THR A 221 -28.60 -7.35 2.36
N GLU A 222 -29.08 -8.28 1.54
CA GLU A 222 -29.02 -8.19 0.07
C GLU A 222 -29.79 -6.97 -0.44
N SER A 223 -30.98 -6.71 0.11
CA SER A 223 -31.79 -5.51 -0.16
C SER A 223 -31.04 -4.21 0.15
N HIS A 224 -30.31 -4.13 1.27
CA HIS A 224 -29.47 -2.95 1.56
C HIS A 224 -28.39 -2.76 0.48
N MET A 225 -27.81 -3.82 -0.06
CA MET A 225 -26.78 -3.70 -1.10
C MET A 225 -27.35 -3.23 -2.45
N ASP A 226 -28.58 -3.61 -2.79
CA ASP A 226 -29.26 -3.12 -4.00
C ASP A 226 -29.57 -1.62 -3.89
N GLN A 227 -30.00 -1.17 -2.71
CA GLN A 227 -30.20 0.24 -2.42
C GLN A 227 -28.87 1.01 -2.47
N VAL A 228 -27.78 0.49 -1.89
CA VAL A 228 -26.43 1.07 -2.01
C VAL A 228 -26.02 1.22 -3.48
N ALA A 229 -26.32 0.24 -4.32
CA ALA A 229 -25.97 0.29 -5.74
C ALA A 229 -26.72 1.39 -6.49
N LYS A 230 -28.04 1.48 -6.31
CA LYS A 230 -28.88 2.52 -6.93
C LYS A 230 -28.46 3.92 -6.48
N LEU A 231 -28.26 4.12 -5.18
CA LEU A 231 -27.86 5.41 -4.63
C LEU A 231 -26.45 5.81 -5.08
N ARG A 232 -25.55 4.83 -5.24
CA ARG A 232 -24.20 5.09 -5.74
C ARG A 232 -24.18 5.46 -7.23
N GLU A 233 -25.04 4.83 -8.04
CA GLU A 233 -25.20 5.16 -9.46
C GLU A 233 -25.86 6.52 -9.67
N ALA A 234 -26.75 6.93 -8.76
CA ALA A 234 -27.28 8.29 -8.68
C ALA A 234 -26.24 9.34 -8.20
N GLY A 235 -24.99 8.93 -7.95
CA GLY A 235 -23.89 9.84 -7.64
C GLY A 235 -23.74 10.23 -6.16
N LEU A 236 -24.51 9.62 -5.25
CA LEU A 236 -24.44 9.98 -3.83
C LEU A 236 -23.09 9.59 -3.21
N SER A 237 -22.68 10.39 -2.22
CA SER A 237 -21.51 10.10 -1.39
C SER A 237 -21.79 8.93 -0.44
N TRP A 238 -20.76 8.20 -0.03
CA TRP A 238 -20.90 7.08 0.90
C TRP A 238 -21.54 7.49 2.23
N ARG A 239 -21.32 8.75 2.65
CA ARG A 239 -21.94 9.31 3.84
C ARG A 239 -23.45 9.47 3.66
N ALA A 240 -23.88 10.10 2.57
CA ALA A 240 -25.30 10.27 2.25
C ALA A 240 -26.01 8.92 2.04
N ILE A 241 -25.30 7.93 1.47
CA ILE A 241 -25.82 6.56 1.33
C ILE A 241 -26.03 5.93 2.71
N ALA A 242 -25.09 6.07 3.65
CA ALA A 242 -25.24 5.54 5.00
C ALA A 242 -26.43 6.18 5.76
N GLU A 243 -26.55 7.51 5.68
CA GLU A 243 -27.66 8.26 6.28
C GLU A 243 -29.02 7.85 5.69
N ARG A 244 -29.09 7.57 4.39
CA ARG A 244 -30.35 7.21 3.71
C ARG A 244 -30.77 5.76 3.87
N LEU A 245 -29.82 4.88 4.20
CA LEU A 245 -30.11 3.48 4.51
C LEU A 245 -30.55 3.28 5.96
N ASP A 246 -30.33 4.28 6.82
CA ASP A 246 -30.62 4.24 8.25
C ASP A 246 -30.04 2.99 8.95
N VAL A 247 -28.83 2.60 8.54
CA VAL A 247 -28.10 1.47 9.12
C VAL A 247 -26.94 1.99 9.94
N ASP A 248 -26.81 1.49 11.18
CA ASP A 248 -25.67 1.76 12.06
C ASP A 248 -24.41 1.02 11.58
N ILE A 249 -23.88 1.50 10.45
CA ILE A 249 -22.72 0.97 9.73
C ILE A 249 -21.93 2.14 9.15
N SER A 250 -20.62 2.14 9.37
CA SER A 250 -19.73 3.16 8.83
C SER A 250 -19.83 3.25 7.30
N PRO A 251 -19.84 4.47 6.71
CA PRO A 251 -19.75 4.69 5.27
C PRO A 251 -18.60 3.92 4.60
N ALA A 252 -17.47 3.76 5.29
CA ALA A 252 -16.32 3.03 4.79
C ALA A 252 -16.58 1.51 4.68
N ALA A 253 -17.34 0.94 5.61
CA ALA A 253 -17.72 -0.47 5.60
C ALA A 253 -18.72 -0.77 4.46
N ILE A 254 -19.65 0.15 4.19
CA ILE A 254 -20.57 0.08 3.04
C ILE A 254 -19.78 0.10 1.73
N ALA A 255 -18.85 1.05 1.58
CA ALA A 255 -17.99 1.17 0.39
C ALA A 255 -17.13 -0.09 0.16
N TYR A 256 -16.52 -0.61 1.22
CA TYR A 256 -15.74 -1.84 1.17
C TYR A 256 -16.58 -3.03 0.71
N LYS A 257 -17.78 -3.20 1.29
CA LYS A 257 -18.68 -4.31 0.93
C LYS A 257 -19.20 -4.19 -0.51
N TYR A 258 -19.58 -2.98 -0.93
CA TYR A 258 -19.97 -2.70 -2.31
C TYR A 258 -18.87 -3.04 -3.32
N ALA A 259 -17.64 -2.59 -3.06
CA ALA A 259 -16.48 -2.90 -3.91
C ALA A 259 -16.19 -4.41 -3.96
N HIS A 260 -16.31 -5.10 -2.82
CA HIS A 260 -16.12 -6.54 -2.74
C HIS A 260 -17.18 -7.31 -3.55
N LEU A 261 -18.46 -6.93 -3.45
CA LEU A 261 -19.53 -7.57 -4.23
C LEU A 261 -19.40 -7.30 -5.73
N ARG A 262 -19.11 -6.06 -6.13
CA ARG A 262 -18.81 -5.75 -7.54
C ARG A 262 -17.57 -6.49 -8.06
N SER A 263 -16.58 -6.76 -7.21
CA SER A 263 -15.40 -7.54 -7.60
C SER A 263 -15.68 -9.03 -7.84
N LYS A 264 -16.72 -9.58 -7.19
CA LYS A 264 -17.19 -10.95 -7.37
C LYS A 264 -18.25 -11.11 -8.46
N ASN A 265 -18.79 -10.01 -8.96
CA ASN A 265 -19.71 -10.01 -10.09
C ASN A 265 -18.92 -10.38 -11.37
N PRO A 266 -19.34 -11.40 -12.16
CA PRO A 266 -18.62 -11.89 -13.34
C PRO A 266 -18.33 -10.84 -14.44
N GLY A 267 -18.94 -9.64 -14.33
CA GLY A 267 -18.66 -8.48 -15.18
C GLY A 267 -17.52 -7.56 -14.75
N SER A 268 -16.84 -7.81 -13.62
CA SER A 268 -15.70 -6.97 -13.23
C SER A 268 -14.55 -7.11 -14.23
N ARG A 269 -13.98 -5.98 -14.70
CA ARG A 269 -12.88 -5.95 -15.70
C ARG A 269 -11.69 -6.86 -15.33
N LYS A 270 -11.52 -7.14 -14.03
CA LYS A 270 -10.45 -8.00 -13.49
C LYS A 270 -10.71 -9.51 -13.68
N TYR A 271 -11.96 -9.94 -13.84
CA TYR A 271 -12.37 -11.35 -13.93
C TYR A 271 -13.25 -11.68 -15.14
N ARG A 272 -13.41 -10.77 -16.11
CA ARG A 272 -14.06 -11.07 -17.40
C ARG A 272 -13.39 -12.31 -18.01
N ARG A 273 -14.17 -13.34 -18.37
CA ARG A 273 -13.65 -14.54 -19.05
C ARG A 273 -12.95 -14.14 -20.35
N PHE A 274 -11.84 -14.80 -20.70
CA PHE A 274 -11.19 -14.59 -22.00
C PHE A 274 -12.08 -15.13 -23.11
N SER A 275 -12.37 -14.33 -24.14
CA SER A 275 -13.06 -14.80 -25.34
C SER A 275 -12.10 -15.54 -26.29
N GLU A 276 -12.65 -16.32 -27.23
CA GLU A 276 -11.83 -16.97 -28.26
C GLU A 276 -11.15 -15.97 -29.18
N GLU A 277 -11.79 -14.83 -29.45
CA GLU A 277 -11.20 -13.70 -30.19
C GLU A 277 -9.99 -13.12 -29.43
N GLU A 278 -10.10 -12.92 -28.11
CA GLU A 278 -8.99 -12.49 -27.27
C GLU A 278 -7.85 -13.53 -27.30
N ASP A 279 -8.17 -14.82 -27.22
CA ASP A 279 -7.17 -15.89 -27.31
C ASP A 279 -6.47 -15.93 -28.68
N ASN A 280 -7.22 -15.74 -29.77
CA ASN A 280 -6.68 -15.65 -31.13
C ASN A 280 -5.77 -14.43 -31.29
N LEU A 281 -6.18 -13.28 -30.76
CA LEU A 281 -5.39 -12.06 -30.77
C LEU A 281 -4.10 -12.22 -29.96
N ILE A 282 -4.16 -12.87 -28.78
CA ILE A 282 -2.96 -13.20 -28.00
C ILE A 282 -1.99 -14.09 -28.80
N ARG A 283 -2.49 -15.10 -29.51
CA ARG A 283 -1.66 -15.97 -30.38
C ARG A 283 -1.02 -15.19 -31.52
N GLN A 284 -1.80 -14.39 -32.25
CA GLN A 284 -1.33 -13.60 -33.39
C GLN A 284 -0.28 -12.56 -32.98
N LEU A 285 -0.56 -11.78 -31.94
CA LEU A 285 0.38 -10.76 -31.44
C LEU A 285 1.67 -11.40 -30.92
N ARG A 286 1.60 -12.58 -30.32
CA ARG A 286 2.79 -13.30 -29.86
C ARG A 286 3.59 -13.91 -31.01
N ALA A 287 2.92 -14.42 -32.04
CA ALA A 287 3.56 -14.89 -33.27
C ALA A 287 4.26 -13.76 -34.04
N ALA A 288 3.70 -12.55 -33.99
CA ALA A 288 4.33 -11.32 -34.50
C ALA A 288 5.49 -10.79 -33.64
N GLY A 289 5.93 -11.53 -32.62
CA GLY A 289 7.08 -11.16 -31.78
C GLY A 289 6.81 -10.05 -30.76
N MET A 290 5.55 -9.67 -30.53
CA MET A 290 5.22 -8.55 -29.66
C MET A 290 5.47 -8.87 -28.18
N GLY A 291 5.98 -7.86 -27.44
CA GLY A 291 6.18 -7.95 -25.99
C GLY A 291 4.90 -7.75 -25.19
N TRP A 292 4.77 -8.42 -24.05
CA TRP A 292 3.55 -8.45 -23.22
C TRP A 292 3.03 -7.07 -22.79
N GLN A 293 3.94 -6.14 -22.49
CA GLN A 293 3.59 -4.76 -22.12
C GLN A 293 2.93 -4.02 -23.29
N LEU A 294 3.41 -4.24 -24.51
CA LEU A 294 2.84 -3.62 -25.70
C LEU A 294 1.50 -4.28 -26.08
N MET A 295 1.42 -5.62 -25.97
CA MET A 295 0.17 -6.37 -26.16
C MET A 295 -0.97 -5.91 -25.24
N SER A 296 -0.66 -5.49 -24.00
CA SER A 296 -1.66 -4.96 -23.05
C SER A 296 -2.37 -3.69 -23.53
N ARG A 297 -1.80 -2.97 -24.50
CA ARG A 297 -2.42 -1.80 -25.13
C ARG A 297 -3.45 -2.17 -26.19
N TYR A 298 -3.26 -3.31 -26.85
CA TYR A 298 -4.16 -3.82 -27.88
C TYR A 298 -5.31 -4.65 -27.31
N ILE A 299 -5.20 -5.12 -26.07
CA ILE A 299 -6.25 -5.88 -25.38
C ILE A 299 -6.70 -5.08 -24.14
N PRO A 300 -7.63 -4.12 -24.31
CA PRO A 300 -7.99 -3.18 -23.27
C PRO A 300 -8.58 -3.90 -22.04
N GLY A 301 -8.08 -3.55 -20.87
CA GLY A 301 -8.51 -4.15 -19.60
C GLY A 301 -7.77 -5.44 -19.22
N ARG A 302 -6.76 -5.88 -19.98
CA ARG A 302 -5.88 -7.00 -19.63
C ARG A 302 -4.45 -6.51 -19.38
N GLY A 303 -3.90 -6.82 -18.20
CA GLY A 303 -2.51 -6.51 -17.89
C GLY A 303 -1.54 -7.50 -18.53
N ALA A 304 -0.29 -7.09 -18.74
CA ALA A 304 0.76 -7.92 -19.34
C ALA A 304 0.91 -9.30 -18.67
N ASN A 305 0.92 -9.35 -17.33
CA ASN A 305 1.03 -10.61 -16.58
C ASN A 305 -0.18 -11.52 -16.78
N THR A 306 -1.37 -10.94 -16.96
CA THR A 306 -2.61 -11.68 -17.24
C THR A 306 -2.58 -12.30 -18.63
N LEU A 307 -2.07 -11.56 -19.63
CA LEU A 307 -1.91 -12.06 -21.00
C LEU A 307 -0.87 -13.19 -21.08
N GLN A 308 0.25 -13.05 -20.38
CA GLN A 308 1.27 -14.09 -20.30
C GLN A 308 0.71 -15.38 -19.68
N TYR A 309 0.04 -15.27 -18.54
CA TYR A 309 -0.58 -16.41 -17.87
C TYR A 309 -1.64 -17.09 -18.77
N ARG A 310 -2.47 -16.30 -19.46
CA ARG A 310 -3.48 -16.83 -20.39
C ARG A 310 -2.84 -17.56 -21.58
N PHE A 311 -1.79 -17.01 -22.17
CA PHE A 311 -1.06 -17.63 -23.27
C PHE A 311 -0.47 -19.00 -22.90
N GLU A 312 0.08 -19.12 -21.68
CA GLU A 312 0.57 -20.41 -21.18
C GLU A 312 -0.55 -21.44 -21.00
N LEU A 313 -1.75 -21.01 -20.60
CA LEU A 313 -2.92 -21.90 -20.55
C LEU A 313 -3.41 -22.31 -21.95
N ILE A 314 -3.37 -21.39 -22.92
CA ILE A 314 -3.73 -21.66 -24.32
C ILE A 314 -2.80 -22.74 -24.91
N LYS A 315 -1.50 -22.64 -24.65
CA LYS A 315 -0.50 -23.64 -25.11
C LYS A 315 -0.73 -25.03 -24.55
N ARG A 316 -1.29 -25.13 -23.34
CA ARG A 316 -1.51 -26.40 -22.62
C ARG A 316 -2.79 -27.12 -23.01
N ARG A 317 -3.72 -26.47 -23.74
CA ARG A 317 -4.94 -27.13 -24.23
C ARG A 317 -4.59 -27.96 -25.47
N PRO A 318 -4.80 -29.29 -25.48
CA PRO A 318 -4.67 -30.07 -26.71
C PRO A 318 -5.71 -29.57 -27.72
N LYS A 319 -5.31 -29.52 -29.00
CA LYS A 319 -6.26 -29.33 -30.10
C LYS A 319 -7.19 -30.54 -30.11
N ASN A 320 -8.48 -30.33 -29.88
CA ASN A 320 -9.49 -31.31 -30.29
C ASN A 320 -9.64 -31.25 -31.81
#